data_AF-A0A947WFI8-F1
#
_entry.id   AF-A0A947WFI8-F1
#
_cell.length_a   1.000
_cell.length_b   1.000
_cell.length_c   1.000
_cell.angle_alpha   90.00
_cell.angle_beta   90.00
_cell.angle_gamma   90.00
#
_symmetry.space_group_name_H-M   'P 1'
#
loop_
_entity.id
_entity.type
_entity.pdbx_description
1 polymer ?
#
loop_
_entity_poly.entity_id
_entity_poly.type
_entity_poly.pdbx_seq_one_letter_code
_entity_poly.pdbx_strand_id
1 'polypeptide(L)'
;MLRHALLGAALLCCAAPASATSARVESLGGGGDYFEDVDNVLRWYGSLPSYGGTALFELGEKTSGASIRNRGAAILAELDRDGAWGTAGMFLFGDNSDEVIRLAWGRRLGAVRLGIQWKLSWESYGWYDHDASSVGWLDAVDQVFGAGLRWEMDDRTYLDVAADITEAGREVEMGDATIEPENFSVETYSWRCRGFHALSDATVIVPLVSYDRFLQTAYLSAQDGVYDWDLDAFQAGLGFNHLPDADTMLVGSFTYGLTHDSRAHPRDESDENRLTATYHAYDLRLGVERRLLGWLTLRAGAWQSLVLHDVVVQESPGGPGVADRSSDEDLDISLGIALHFGPFDADFAFQENAPFNFGSFITQAETYEDSTWSRITLQCVF
;
A
#
# COMPACT_ATOMS: atom_id res chain seq x y z
N MET A 1 16.10 -26.57 -26.75
CA MET A 1 16.00 -25.15 -26.37
C MET A 1 14.56 -24.68 -26.22
N LEU A 2 13.64 -24.93 -27.18
CA LEU A 2 12.22 -24.50 -27.06
C LEU A 2 11.45 -25.01 -25.82
N ARG A 3 11.79 -26.20 -25.31
CA ARG A 3 11.12 -26.80 -24.12
C ARG A 3 11.53 -26.19 -22.78
N HIS A 4 12.68 -25.51 -22.70
CA HIS A 4 13.13 -24.88 -21.44
C HIS A 4 12.61 -23.44 -21.34
N ALA A 5 12.51 -22.72 -22.47
CA ALA A 5 11.89 -21.39 -22.54
C ALA A 5 10.40 -21.40 -22.15
N LEU A 6 9.67 -22.45 -22.55
CA LEU A 6 8.27 -22.63 -22.13
C LEU A 6 8.13 -23.00 -20.65
N LEU A 7 9.14 -23.61 -20.02
CA LEU A 7 9.09 -23.98 -18.61
C LEU A 7 9.40 -22.79 -17.68
N GLY A 8 10.33 -21.90 -18.07
CA GLY A 8 10.61 -20.66 -17.34
C GLY A 8 9.44 -19.67 -17.38
N ALA A 9 8.84 -19.47 -18.56
CA ALA A 9 7.60 -18.69 -18.69
C ALA A 9 6.41 -19.36 -17.99
N ALA A 10 6.36 -20.70 -17.98
CA ALA A 10 5.39 -21.45 -17.21
C ALA A 10 5.60 -21.25 -15.71
N LEU A 11 6.80 -21.22 -15.14
CA LEU A 11 6.98 -20.97 -13.70
C LEU A 11 6.61 -19.53 -13.27
N LEU A 12 6.68 -18.56 -14.18
CA LEU A 12 6.05 -17.24 -14.02
C LEU A 12 4.51 -17.27 -14.14
N CYS A 13 3.91 -18.36 -14.62
CA CYS A 13 2.47 -18.52 -14.91
C CYS A 13 1.79 -19.77 -14.30
N CYS A 14 2.49 -20.67 -13.60
CA CYS A 14 2.06 -22.07 -13.30
C CYS A 14 1.83 -22.38 -11.83
N ALA A 15 1.92 -21.41 -10.92
CA ALA A 15 0.83 -21.34 -9.97
C ALA A 15 -0.36 -20.84 -10.79
N ALA A 16 -1.36 -21.67 -11.10
CA ALA A 16 -2.70 -21.11 -11.30
C ALA A 16 -2.92 -20.26 -10.05
N PRO A 17 -2.82 -18.92 -10.16
CA PRO A 17 -2.60 -18.10 -9.00
C PRO A 17 -3.85 -18.30 -8.15
N ALA A 18 -3.67 -18.67 -6.88
CA ALA A 18 -4.61 -18.22 -5.89
C ALA A 18 -4.66 -16.71 -6.13
N SER A 19 -5.71 -16.28 -6.80
CA SER A 19 -5.72 -14.96 -7.39
C SER A 19 -5.65 -13.99 -6.23
N ALA A 20 -4.65 -13.15 -6.33
CA ALA A 20 -3.89 -12.71 -5.19
C ALA A 20 -4.56 -11.44 -4.65
N THR A 21 -4.91 -11.40 -3.37
CA THR A 21 -5.76 -10.38 -2.75
C THR A 21 -5.00 -9.64 -1.65
N SER A 22 -5.48 -8.48 -1.22
CA SER A 22 -4.94 -7.77 -0.03
C SER A 22 -4.78 -8.67 1.20
N ALA A 23 -5.66 -9.65 1.38
CA ALA A 23 -5.54 -10.68 2.42
C ALA A 23 -4.34 -11.63 2.19
N ARG A 24 -4.06 -12.02 0.94
CA ARG A 24 -2.84 -12.78 0.62
C ARG A 24 -1.59 -11.99 0.97
N VAL A 25 -1.54 -10.70 0.62
CA VAL A 25 -0.38 -9.86 0.92
C VAL A 25 -0.13 -9.75 2.42
N GLU A 26 -1.18 -9.44 3.17
CA GLU A 26 -1.14 -9.32 4.63
C GLU A 26 -0.69 -10.63 5.30
N SER A 27 -1.27 -11.77 4.90
CA SER A 27 -0.93 -13.09 5.48
C SER A 27 0.47 -13.62 5.14
N LEU A 28 1.20 -12.95 4.25
CA LEU A 28 2.61 -13.21 3.94
C LEU A 28 3.57 -12.21 4.61
N GLY A 29 3.09 -11.46 5.61
CA GLY A 29 3.89 -10.45 6.33
C GLY A 29 3.90 -9.09 5.62
N GLY A 30 2.95 -8.84 4.72
CA GLY A 30 2.86 -7.61 3.94
C GLY A 30 3.88 -7.54 2.79
N GLY A 31 4.12 -6.33 2.29
CA GLY A 31 5.19 -6.10 1.30
C GLY A 31 4.90 -6.67 -0.10
N GLY A 32 3.71 -6.41 -0.65
CA GLY A 32 3.30 -6.84 -2.00
C GLY A 32 4.23 -6.41 -3.15
N ASP A 33 5.17 -5.50 -2.89
CA ASP A 33 6.19 -5.10 -3.85
C ASP A 33 7.14 -6.24 -4.27
N TYR A 34 7.33 -7.27 -3.44
CA TYR A 34 8.32 -8.32 -3.67
C TYR A 34 7.77 -9.58 -4.37
N PHE A 35 6.48 -9.65 -4.66
CA PHE A 35 5.86 -10.75 -5.39
C PHE A 35 4.71 -10.24 -6.27
N GLU A 36 4.16 -11.12 -7.11
CA GLU A 36 3.06 -10.76 -8.00
C GLU A 36 1.71 -10.97 -7.32
N ASP A 37 0.87 -9.94 -7.37
CA ASP A 37 -0.43 -9.86 -6.71
C ASP A 37 -1.41 -8.95 -7.49
N VAL A 38 -2.73 -9.15 -7.39
CA VAL A 38 -3.69 -8.25 -8.08
C VAL A 38 -3.59 -6.84 -7.53
N ASP A 39 -3.24 -6.68 -6.25
CA ASP A 39 -3.08 -5.37 -5.62
C ASP A 39 -1.96 -4.55 -6.29
N ASN A 40 -1.03 -5.23 -6.96
CA ASN A 40 0.01 -4.56 -7.73
C ASN A 40 -0.55 -3.66 -8.83
N VAL A 41 -1.78 -3.87 -9.32
CA VAL A 41 -2.37 -2.97 -10.34
C VAL A 41 -2.57 -1.55 -9.82
N LEU A 42 -2.68 -1.37 -8.50
CA LEU A 42 -2.88 -0.08 -7.85
C LEU A 42 -1.58 0.70 -7.62
N ARG A 43 -0.43 0.05 -7.76
CA ARG A 43 0.91 0.61 -7.50
C ARG A 43 1.82 0.51 -8.73
N TRP A 44 1.79 -0.63 -9.40
CA TRP A 44 2.55 -0.98 -10.60
C TRP A 44 1.62 -1.04 -11.80
N TYR A 45 1.21 0.12 -12.32
CA TYR A 45 0.12 0.24 -13.30
C TYR A 45 0.32 -0.61 -14.57
N GLY A 46 1.58 -0.83 -14.99
CA GLY A 46 1.92 -1.71 -16.12
C GLY A 46 1.56 -3.19 -15.90
N SER A 47 1.23 -3.59 -14.67
CA SER A 47 0.77 -4.95 -14.33
C SER A 47 -0.71 -5.20 -14.67
N LEU A 48 -1.53 -4.16 -14.83
CA LEU A 48 -2.98 -4.27 -15.08
C LEU A 48 -3.37 -5.24 -16.21
N PRO A 49 -2.69 -5.27 -17.38
CA PRO A 49 -3.02 -6.21 -18.45
C PRO A 49 -2.86 -7.69 -18.08
N SER A 50 -2.22 -8.00 -16.95
CA SER A 50 -2.04 -9.38 -16.47
C SER A 50 -3.25 -9.91 -15.71
N TYR A 51 -4.19 -9.03 -15.35
CA TYR A 51 -5.31 -9.34 -14.45
C TYR A 51 -6.68 -9.06 -15.07
N GLY A 52 -6.76 -9.00 -16.40
CA GLY A 52 -8.05 -8.91 -17.10
C GLY A 52 -8.98 -10.10 -16.81
N GLY A 53 -10.29 -9.88 -16.85
CA GLY A 53 -11.29 -10.92 -16.55
C GLY A 53 -11.45 -11.20 -15.06
N THR A 54 -11.16 -10.21 -14.20
CA THR A 54 -11.20 -10.37 -12.75
C THR A 54 -12.27 -9.48 -12.13
N ALA A 55 -13.03 -10.01 -11.18
CA ALA A 55 -13.83 -9.22 -10.25
C ALA A 55 -13.41 -9.55 -8.82
N LEU A 56 -13.27 -8.53 -7.98
CA LEU A 56 -12.89 -8.67 -6.57
C LEU A 56 -13.88 -7.91 -5.68
N PHE A 57 -14.05 -8.41 -4.48
CA PHE A 57 -14.83 -7.80 -3.43
C PHE A 57 -14.10 -7.97 -2.10
N GLU A 58 -13.80 -6.85 -1.45
CA GLU A 58 -13.16 -6.79 -0.15
C GLU A 58 -14.23 -6.43 0.88
N LEU A 59 -14.45 -7.33 1.82
CA LEU A 59 -15.32 -7.04 2.97
C LEU A 59 -14.65 -6.06 3.95
N GLY A 60 -13.34 -5.88 3.80
CA GLY A 60 -12.55 -4.99 4.63
C GLY A 60 -12.03 -5.65 5.89
N GLU A 61 -11.69 -4.79 6.84
CA GLU A 61 -11.01 -5.12 8.09
C GLU A 61 -11.85 -4.65 9.26
N LYS A 62 -12.00 -5.52 10.26
CA LYS A 62 -12.64 -5.16 11.52
C LYS A 62 -11.56 -4.74 12.51
N THR A 63 -11.59 -3.48 12.94
CA THR A 63 -10.71 -2.93 13.98
C THR A 63 -11.32 -3.05 15.38
N SER A 64 -10.56 -2.73 16.43
CA SER A 64 -11.08 -2.60 17.80
C SER A 64 -12.24 -1.58 17.83
N GLY A 65 -13.48 -2.08 17.78
CA GLY A 65 -14.69 -1.28 17.59
C GLY A 65 -15.73 -1.95 16.69
N ALA A 66 -16.79 -1.19 16.37
CA ALA A 66 -17.87 -1.62 15.48
C ALA A 66 -17.69 -1.16 14.02
N SER A 67 -16.54 -0.56 13.66
CA SER A 67 -16.26 -0.09 12.30
C SER A 67 -15.59 -1.16 11.44
N ILE A 68 -16.00 -1.21 10.18
CA ILE A 68 -15.35 -1.99 9.11
C ILE A 68 -14.64 -1.00 8.19
N ARG A 69 -13.32 -1.14 8.06
CA ARG A 69 -12.42 -0.33 7.24
C ARG A 69 -12.07 -1.04 5.94
N ASN A 70 -11.51 -0.33 4.96
CA ASN A 70 -10.95 -0.93 3.73
C ASN A 70 -11.89 -1.87 2.97
N ARG A 71 -13.19 -1.58 2.92
CA ARG A 71 -14.15 -2.36 2.12
C ARG A 71 -14.11 -1.90 0.68
N GLY A 72 -14.38 -2.78 -0.28
CA GLY A 72 -14.43 -2.34 -1.66
C GLY A 72 -14.79 -3.40 -2.67
N ALA A 73 -14.80 -3.00 -3.92
CA ALA A 73 -15.00 -3.87 -5.06
C ALA A 73 -14.18 -3.36 -6.23
N ALA A 74 -13.74 -4.28 -7.08
CA ALA A 74 -13.19 -3.92 -8.38
C ALA A 74 -13.59 -4.88 -9.47
N ILE A 75 -13.58 -4.35 -10.70
CA ILE A 75 -13.78 -5.11 -11.93
C ILE A 75 -12.66 -4.72 -12.89
N LEU A 76 -11.96 -5.73 -13.40
CA LEU A 76 -10.90 -5.63 -14.38
C LEU A 76 -11.38 -6.36 -15.63
N ALA A 77 -11.76 -5.62 -16.66
CA ALA A 77 -12.35 -6.16 -17.88
C ALA A 77 -11.37 -6.04 -19.05
N GLU A 78 -11.17 -7.14 -19.78
CA GLU A 78 -10.57 -7.08 -21.12
C GLU A 78 -11.57 -6.40 -22.07
N LEU A 79 -11.13 -5.34 -22.73
CA LEU A 79 -12.00 -4.55 -23.61
C LEU A 79 -12.25 -5.24 -24.96
N ASP A 80 -11.44 -6.23 -25.30
CA ASP A 80 -11.61 -7.09 -26.46
C ASP A 80 -10.89 -8.43 -26.29
N ARG A 81 -11.39 -9.46 -26.98
CA ARG A 81 -10.82 -10.82 -26.94
C ARG A 81 -9.39 -10.90 -27.47
N ASP A 82 -9.03 -10.01 -28.39
CA ASP A 82 -7.71 -10.00 -29.01
C ASP A 82 -6.70 -9.14 -28.24
N GLY A 83 -7.14 -8.48 -27.14
CA GLY A 83 -6.31 -7.59 -26.32
C GLY A 83 -5.83 -6.33 -27.02
N ALA A 84 -6.39 -5.99 -28.19
CA ALA A 84 -6.02 -4.81 -28.96
C ALA A 84 -6.45 -3.51 -28.26
N TRP A 85 -7.48 -3.53 -27.43
CA TRP A 85 -7.95 -2.39 -26.64
C TRP A 85 -7.44 -2.40 -25.21
N GLY A 86 -6.86 -3.52 -24.77
CA GLY A 86 -6.25 -3.67 -23.45
C GLY A 86 -7.26 -4.01 -22.35
N THR A 87 -6.90 -3.66 -21.12
CA THR A 87 -7.67 -3.95 -19.90
C THR A 87 -8.08 -2.65 -19.25
N ALA A 88 -9.34 -2.52 -18.88
CA ALA A 88 -9.84 -1.43 -18.05
C ALA A 88 -10.17 -1.94 -16.65
N GLY A 89 -9.79 -1.16 -15.63
CA GLY A 89 -10.11 -1.42 -14.23
C GLY A 89 -10.97 -0.31 -13.66
N MET A 90 -12.00 -0.67 -12.89
CA MET A 90 -12.72 0.24 -12.02
C MET A 90 -12.68 -0.30 -10.60
N PHE A 91 -12.35 0.55 -9.64
CA PHE A 91 -12.28 0.19 -8.23
C PHE A 91 -13.06 1.19 -7.40
N LEU A 92 -13.81 0.66 -6.43
CA LEU A 92 -14.61 1.40 -5.47
C LEU A 92 -14.20 0.92 -4.09
N PHE A 93 -13.52 1.76 -3.32
CA PHE A 93 -13.09 1.42 -1.96
C PHE A 93 -13.65 2.44 -0.98
N GLY A 94 -13.89 2.01 0.25
CA GLY A 94 -14.24 2.87 1.36
C GLY A 94 -13.39 2.55 2.57
N ASP A 95 -12.76 3.56 3.17
CA ASP A 95 -12.03 3.44 4.42
C ASP A 95 -12.55 4.45 5.44
N ASN A 96 -13.24 3.98 6.48
CA ASN A 96 -13.99 4.82 7.43
C ASN A 96 -14.96 5.81 6.76
N SER A 97 -14.51 7.07 6.62
CA SER A 97 -15.14 8.27 6.05
C SER A 97 -14.74 8.52 4.60
N ASP A 98 -13.68 7.87 4.12
CA ASP A 98 -13.15 8.08 2.78
C ASP A 98 -13.89 7.20 1.80
N GLU A 99 -14.36 7.81 0.72
CA GLU A 99 -14.84 7.09 -0.45
C GLU A 99 -13.84 7.31 -1.59
N VAL A 100 -13.46 6.22 -2.25
CA VAL A 100 -12.40 6.20 -3.26
C VAL A 100 -12.92 5.57 -4.53
N ILE A 101 -12.79 6.31 -5.63
CA ILE A 101 -12.99 5.79 -6.99
C ILE A 101 -11.64 5.76 -7.69
N ARG A 102 -11.31 4.63 -8.32
CA ARG A 102 -10.15 4.51 -9.21
C ARG A 102 -10.58 4.00 -10.56
N LEU A 103 -10.04 4.63 -11.60
CA LEU A 103 -10.14 4.18 -12.98
C LEU A 103 -8.75 3.90 -13.49
N ALA A 104 -8.55 2.74 -14.10
CA ALA A 104 -7.27 2.35 -14.66
C ALA A 104 -7.45 1.81 -16.08
N TRP A 105 -6.44 2.00 -16.91
CA TRP A 105 -6.36 1.40 -18.22
C TRP A 105 -4.94 0.97 -18.50
N GLY A 106 -4.78 -0.18 -19.15
CA GLY A 106 -3.48 -0.70 -19.49
C GLY A 106 -3.51 -1.57 -20.73
N ARG A 107 -2.37 -1.70 -21.39
CA ARG A 107 -2.27 -2.45 -22.64
C ARG A 107 -0.88 -3.06 -22.82
N ARG A 108 -0.85 -4.25 -23.41
CA ARG A 108 0.39 -4.88 -23.90
C ARG A 108 0.75 -4.40 -25.30
N LEU A 109 1.99 -3.96 -25.46
CA LEU A 109 2.63 -3.47 -26.69
C LEU A 109 3.92 -4.26 -26.93
N GLY A 110 3.77 -5.52 -27.33
CA GLY A 110 4.89 -6.45 -27.48
C GLY A 110 5.51 -6.80 -26.13
N ALA A 111 6.80 -6.47 -25.96
CA ALA A 111 7.55 -6.70 -24.73
C ALA A 111 7.29 -5.66 -23.63
N VAL A 112 6.55 -4.59 -23.93
CA VAL A 112 6.20 -3.55 -22.95
C VAL A 112 4.72 -3.63 -22.64
N ARG A 113 4.34 -3.48 -21.38
CA ARG A 113 2.96 -3.24 -20.94
C ARG A 113 2.90 -1.85 -20.35
N LEU A 114 1.92 -1.06 -20.74
CA LEU A 114 1.68 0.27 -20.21
C LEU A 114 0.45 0.25 -19.32
N GLY A 115 0.43 1.11 -18.30
CA GLY A 115 -0.75 1.37 -17.50
C GLY A 115 -0.81 2.83 -17.07
N ILE A 116 -2.03 3.33 -16.98
CA ILE A 116 -2.36 4.63 -16.41
C ILE A 116 -3.49 4.45 -15.42
N GLN A 117 -3.54 5.32 -14.42
CA GLN A 117 -4.58 5.33 -13.40
C GLN A 117 -4.95 6.76 -13.03
N TRP A 118 -6.22 6.96 -12.72
CA TRP A 118 -6.73 8.10 -12.00
C TRP A 118 -7.43 7.62 -10.72
N LYS A 119 -7.15 8.26 -9.60
CA LYS A 119 -7.84 8.09 -8.31
C LYS A 119 -8.49 9.40 -7.93
N LEU A 120 -9.71 9.32 -7.42
CA LEU A 120 -10.37 10.39 -6.67
C LEU A 120 -10.74 9.82 -5.30
N SER A 121 -10.32 10.49 -4.24
CA SER A 121 -10.81 10.25 -2.88
C SER A 121 -11.47 11.51 -2.34
N TRP A 122 -12.53 11.32 -1.55
CA TRP A 122 -13.12 12.38 -0.76
C TRP A 122 -13.37 11.87 0.65
N GLU A 123 -13.10 12.72 1.62
CA GLU A 123 -13.35 12.51 3.03
C GLU A 123 -14.20 13.67 3.54
N SER A 124 -15.22 13.35 4.32
CA SER A 124 -15.92 14.35 5.12
C SER A 124 -16.17 13.77 6.50
N TYR A 125 -15.58 14.39 7.52
CA TYR A 125 -15.65 13.90 8.89
C TYR A 125 -15.88 15.05 9.86
N GLY A 126 -16.90 14.88 10.70
CA GLY A 126 -17.19 15.79 11.81
C GLY A 126 -16.78 15.17 13.14
N TRP A 127 -16.13 15.94 14.01
CA TRP A 127 -15.84 15.54 15.37
C TRP A 127 -16.36 16.57 16.38
N TYR A 128 -16.58 16.11 17.60
CA TYR A 128 -16.91 16.97 18.73
C TYR A 128 -15.68 17.13 19.60
N ASP A 129 -15.17 18.35 19.71
CA ASP A 129 -14.13 18.69 20.67
C ASP A 129 -14.79 18.95 22.02
N HIS A 130 -14.65 17.98 22.93
CA HIS A 130 -15.19 18.07 24.28
C HIS A 130 -14.56 19.19 25.11
N ASP A 131 -13.28 19.51 24.85
CA ASP A 131 -12.55 20.53 25.61
C ASP A 131 -12.88 21.93 25.12
N ALA A 132 -13.02 22.10 23.80
CA ALA A 132 -13.42 23.37 23.18
C ALA A 132 -14.94 23.59 23.15
N SER A 133 -15.75 22.57 23.46
CA SER A 133 -17.21 22.58 23.30
C SER A 133 -17.65 22.99 21.88
N SER A 134 -16.84 22.63 20.88
CA SER A 134 -17.02 23.00 19.48
C SER A 134 -17.17 21.76 18.61
N VAL A 135 -17.81 21.94 17.45
CA VAL A 135 -17.86 20.91 16.41
C VAL A 135 -16.81 21.28 15.38
N GLY A 136 -15.92 20.35 15.07
CA GLY A 136 -14.99 20.46 13.96
C GLY A 136 -15.50 19.69 12.75
N TRP A 137 -15.19 20.18 11.57
CA TRP A 137 -15.41 19.51 10.29
C TRP A 137 -14.11 19.51 9.50
N LEU A 138 -13.82 18.39 8.85
CA LEU A 138 -12.76 18.24 7.87
C LEU A 138 -13.41 17.77 6.57
N ASP A 139 -13.19 18.54 5.51
CA ASP A 139 -13.46 18.12 4.15
C ASP A 139 -12.12 18.00 3.42
N ALA A 140 -11.86 16.83 2.84
CA ALA A 140 -10.66 16.58 2.05
C ALA A 140 -11.02 15.97 0.70
N VAL A 141 -10.29 16.39 -0.33
CA VAL A 141 -10.36 15.81 -1.67
C VAL A 141 -8.96 15.57 -2.17
N ASP A 142 -8.67 14.33 -2.57
CA ASP A 142 -7.39 13.98 -3.20
C ASP A 142 -7.60 13.43 -4.61
N GLN A 143 -6.71 13.83 -5.51
CA GLN A 143 -6.62 13.31 -6.86
C GLN A 143 -5.23 12.73 -7.09
N VAL A 144 -5.16 11.53 -7.65
CA VAL A 144 -3.88 10.91 -8.03
C VAL A 144 -3.91 10.56 -9.51
N PHE A 145 -2.87 10.97 -10.23
CA PHE A 145 -2.63 10.58 -11.61
C PHE A 145 -1.36 9.73 -11.66
N GLY A 146 -1.51 8.47 -12.02
CA GLY A 146 -0.43 7.50 -12.10
C GLY A 146 -0.19 7.00 -13.51
N ALA A 147 1.07 6.75 -13.84
CA ALA A 147 1.48 6.08 -15.07
C ALA A 147 2.64 5.12 -14.82
N GLY A 148 2.68 4.01 -15.54
CA GLY A 148 3.71 3.01 -15.36
C GLY A 148 3.85 2.08 -16.54
N LEU A 149 4.94 1.34 -16.54
CA LEU A 149 5.22 0.32 -17.54
C LEU A 149 5.86 -0.92 -16.91
N ARG A 150 5.58 -2.06 -17.52
CA ARG A 150 6.33 -3.30 -17.33
C ARG A 150 7.13 -3.58 -18.60
N TRP A 151 8.42 -3.83 -18.49
CA TRP A 151 9.26 -4.24 -19.62
C TRP A 151 9.74 -5.67 -19.42
N GLU A 152 9.23 -6.58 -20.25
CA GLU A 152 9.70 -7.96 -20.40
C GLU A 152 11.03 -7.93 -21.19
N MET A 153 12.15 -8.01 -20.49
CA MET A 153 13.47 -7.91 -21.12
C MET A 153 13.88 -9.22 -21.78
N ASP A 154 13.64 -10.34 -21.09
CA ASP A 154 13.88 -11.70 -21.55
C ASP A 154 12.93 -12.70 -20.85
N ASP A 155 13.19 -13.99 -20.96
CA ASP A 155 12.39 -15.07 -20.35
C ASP A 155 12.57 -15.21 -18.83
N ARG A 156 13.51 -14.47 -18.24
CA ARG A 156 13.88 -14.54 -16.83
C ARG A 156 13.76 -13.21 -16.10
N THR A 157 13.61 -12.12 -16.85
CA THR A 157 13.75 -10.77 -16.31
C THR A 157 12.64 -9.86 -16.82
N TYR A 158 11.97 -9.19 -15.90
CA TYR A 158 11.15 -8.03 -16.21
C TYR A 158 11.36 -6.91 -15.20
N LEU A 159 11.03 -5.69 -15.62
CA LEU A 159 11.15 -4.47 -14.84
C LEU A 159 9.81 -3.74 -14.81
N ASP A 160 9.33 -3.40 -13.62
CA ASP A 160 8.21 -2.50 -13.41
C ASP A 160 8.72 -1.12 -13.04
N VAL A 161 8.19 -0.08 -13.68
CA VAL A 161 8.43 1.32 -13.35
C VAL A 161 7.08 2.01 -13.23
N ALA A 162 6.88 2.81 -12.19
CA ALA A 162 5.68 3.63 -12.04
C ALA A 162 6.04 4.98 -11.43
N ALA A 163 5.23 5.98 -11.76
CA ALA A 163 5.27 7.29 -11.17
C ALA A 163 3.84 7.82 -11.01
N ASP A 164 3.64 8.67 -10.01
CA ASP A 164 2.37 9.32 -9.77
C ASP A 164 2.54 10.72 -9.18
N ILE A 165 1.53 11.55 -9.45
CA ILE A 165 1.38 12.88 -8.87
C ILE A 165 0.07 12.87 -8.09
N THR A 166 0.13 13.33 -6.85
CA THR A 166 -1.04 13.52 -5.98
C THR A 166 -1.24 15.00 -5.74
N GLU A 167 -2.48 15.46 -5.89
CA GLU A 167 -2.92 16.79 -5.47
C GLU A 167 -4.05 16.60 -4.45
N ALA A 168 -3.92 17.23 -3.29
CA ALA A 168 -4.88 17.11 -2.22
C ALA A 168 -5.18 18.48 -1.62
N GLY A 169 -6.47 18.75 -1.42
CA GLY A 169 -6.98 19.95 -0.76
C GLY A 169 -7.72 19.56 0.50
N ARG A 170 -7.47 20.26 1.61
CA ARG A 170 -8.21 20.06 2.85
C ARG A 170 -8.71 21.40 3.38
N GLU A 171 -9.95 21.39 3.84
CA GLU A 171 -10.59 22.49 4.53
C GLU A 171 -10.96 22.00 5.94
N VAL A 172 -10.47 22.72 6.95
CA VAL A 172 -10.81 22.45 8.34
C VAL A 172 -11.62 23.62 8.89
N GLU A 173 -12.82 23.33 9.37
CA GLU A 173 -13.69 24.27 10.06
C GLU A 173 -13.79 23.89 11.54
N MET A 174 -13.58 24.85 12.45
CA MET A 174 -13.76 24.67 13.90
C MET A 174 -14.87 25.62 14.38
N GLY A 175 -15.86 25.09 15.11
CA GLY A 175 -17.07 25.82 15.51
C GLY A 175 -16.88 27.15 16.28
N ASP A 176 -17.92 28.00 16.17
CA ASP A 176 -18.12 29.37 16.69
C ASP A 176 -17.05 30.45 16.34
N ALA A 177 -17.09 30.84 15.06
CA ALA A 177 -17.17 32.23 14.59
C ALA A 177 -15.94 33.15 14.53
N THR A 178 -14.70 32.67 14.75
CA THR A 178 -13.52 33.55 14.53
C THR A 178 -12.27 32.89 13.92
N ILE A 179 -12.30 31.60 13.65
CA ILE A 179 -11.16 30.89 13.05
C ILE A 179 -11.43 30.78 11.56
N GLU A 180 -10.65 31.48 10.74
CA GLU A 180 -10.73 31.33 9.28
C GLU A 180 -10.41 29.87 8.91
N PRO A 181 -11.10 29.29 7.89
CA PRO A 181 -10.85 27.93 7.46
C PRO A 181 -9.36 27.72 7.20
N GLU A 182 -8.80 26.68 7.80
CA GLU A 182 -7.42 26.30 7.53
C GLU A 182 -7.42 25.56 6.19
N ASN A 183 -6.74 26.15 5.22
CA ASN A 183 -6.57 25.56 3.89
C ASN A 183 -5.23 24.87 3.83
N PHE A 184 -5.26 23.60 3.46
CA PHE A 184 -4.07 22.79 3.21
C PHE A 184 -4.03 22.42 1.74
N SER A 185 -2.90 22.65 1.10
CA SER A 185 -2.58 22.09 -0.21
C SER A 185 -1.44 21.11 -0.04
N VAL A 186 -1.64 19.89 -0.52
CA VAL A 186 -0.66 18.82 -0.50
C VAL A 186 -0.37 18.41 -1.94
N GLU A 187 0.90 18.38 -2.30
CA GLU A 187 1.38 17.83 -3.56
C GLU A 187 2.40 16.72 -3.28
N THR A 188 2.18 15.55 -3.87
CA THR A 188 3.14 14.44 -3.77
C THR A 188 3.63 14.04 -5.16
N TYR A 189 4.93 13.81 -5.27
CA TYR A 189 5.58 13.28 -6.46
C TYR A 189 6.27 11.97 -6.13
N SER A 190 5.85 10.90 -6.78
CA SER A 190 6.34 9.56 -6.48
C SER A 190 6.92 8.91 -7.72
N TRP A 191 8.05 8.22 -7.58
CA TRP A 191 8.55 7.27 -8.57
C TRP A 191 9.06 6.01 -7.90
N ARG A 192 8.88 4.89 -8.58
CA ARG A 192 9.22 3.57 -8.06
C ARG A 192 9.60 2.63 -9.18
N CYS A 193 10.49 1.70 -8.86
CA CYS A 193 11.02 0.71 -9.79
C CYS A 193 11.30 -0.59 -9.05
N ARG A 194 10.86 -1.71 -9.62
CA ARG A 194 11.24 -3.05 -9.15
C ARG A 194 11.57 -3.97 -10.32
N GLY A 195 12.54 -4.84 -10.15
CA GLY A 195 12.90 -5.84 -11.16
C GLY A 195 12.65 -7.23 -10.62
N PHE A 196 12.18 -8.15 -11.45
CA PHE A 196 12.13 -9.58 -11.11
C PHE A 196 13.12 -10.30 -11.98
N HIS A 197 14.06 -11.00 -11.36
CA HIS A 197 15.09 -11.76 -12.09
C HIS A 197 15.19 -13.18 -11.56
N ALA A 198 14.88 -14.16 -12.41
CA ALA A 198 14.98 -15.58 -12.10
C ALA A 198 16.46 -16.01 -12.08
N LEU A 199 17.00 -16.25 -10.87
CA LEU A 199 18.32 -16.83 -10.67
C LEU A 199 18.35 -18.32 -11.06
N SER A 200 17.23 -19.00 -10.87
CA SER A 200 17.00 -20.39 -11.24
C SER A 200 15.53 -20.58 -11.59
N ASP A 201 15.15 -21.81 -11.95
CA ASP A 201 13.75 -22.16 -12.19
C ASP A 201 12.90 -22.05 -10.90
N ALA A 202 13.53 -22.07 -9.72
CA ALA A 202 12.85 -22.04 -8.43
C ALA A 202 13.11 -20.76 -7.62
N THR A 203 13.94 -19.83 -8.09
CA THR A 203 14.36 -18.68 -7.28
C THR A 203 14.36 -17.41 -8.11
N VAL A 204 13.67 -16.39 -7.61
CA VAL A 204 13.61 -15.04 -8.17
C VAL A 204 14.13 -14.05 -7.14
N ILE A 205 14.94 -13.09 -7.56
CA ILE A 205 15.32 -11.91 -6.75
C ILE A 205 14.55 -10.69 -7.22
N VAL A 206 14.25 -9.80 -6.27
CA VAL A 206 13.43 -8.62 -6.51
C VAL A 206 14.07 -7.36 -5.89
N PRO A 207 15.00 -6.69 -6.60
CA PRO A 207 15.42 -5.35 -6.19
C PRO A 207 14.26 -4.36 -6.32
N LEU A 208 14.13 -3.48 -5.33
CA LEU A 208 13.15 -2.40 -5.27
C LEU A 208 13.87 -1.08 -4.97
N VAL A 209 13.47 -0.01 -5.64
CA VAL A 209 13.78 1.36 -5.24
C VAL A 209 12.53 2.23 -5.40
N SER A 210 12.31 3.15 -4.49
CA SER A 210 11.30 4.20 -4.63
C SER A 210 11.78 5.50 -4.02
N TYR A 211 11.14 6.56 -4.45
CA TYR A 211 11.29 7.88 -3.86
C TYR A 211 9.98 8.64 -3.98
N ASP A 212 9.67 9.33 -2.90
CA ASP A 212 8.45 10.10 -2.74
C ASP A 212 8.87 11.47 -2.21
N ARG A 213 8.34 12.53 -2.80
CA ARG A 213 8.46 13.89 -2.28
C ARG A 213 7.09 14.42 -1.96
N PHE A 214 6.92 14.92 -0.75
CA PHE A 214 5.69 15.47 -0.22
C PHE A 214 5.90 16.94 0.10
N LEU A 215 5.11 17.78 -0.54
CA LEU A 215 5.06 19.21 -0.32
C LEU A 215 3.71 19.54 0.29
N GLN A 216 3.70 20.20 1.44
CA GLN A 216 2.45 20.67 2.05
C GLN A 216 2.59 22.12 2.42
N THR A 217 1.61 22.90 1.98
CA THR A 217 1.41 24.28 2.42
C THR A 217 0.14 24.37 3.25
N ALA A 218 0.23 24.97 4.43
CA ALA A 218 -0.85 25.04 5.41
C ALA A 218 -1.00 26.46 5.95
N TYR A 219 -2.18 27.07 5.86
CA TYR A 219 -2.44 28.33 6.57
C TYR A 219 -3.08 28.05 7.93
N LEU A 220 -2.39 28.37 9.03
CA LEU A 220 -2.92 28.21 10.39
C LEU A 220 -3.28 29.58 10.96
N SER A 221 -4.58 29.85 11.06
CA SER A 221 -5.09 31.15 11.52
C SER A 221 -4.71 31.45 12.97
N ALA A 222 -4.59 30.42 13.83
CA ALA A 222 -4.14 30.56 15.21
C ALA A 222 -2.70 31.12 15.34
N GLN A 223 -1.90 30.99 14.29
CA GLN A 223 -0.49 31.38 14.28
C GLN A 223 -0.18 32.52 13.30
N ASP A 224 -1.19 32.97 12.55
CA ASP A 224 -1.11 34.06 11.55
C ASP A 224 0.03 33.84 10.55
N GLY A 225 0.06 32.66 9.91
CA GLY A 225 1.15 32.32 9.01
C GLY A 225 0.95 31.08 8.13
N VAL A 226 1.75 31.03 7.06
CA VAL A 226 1.87 29.91 6.12
C VAL A 226 2.98 28.91 6.50
N TYR A 227 2.53 27.70 6.78
CA TYR A 227 3.14 26.39 6.92
C TYR A 227 3.78 25.88 5.65
N ASP A 228 5.10 25.71 5.56
CA ASP A 228 5.70 24.91 4.49
C ASP A 228 6.39 23.67 5.07
N TRP A 229 5.93 22.50 4.63
CA TRP A 229 6.52 21.20 4.92
C TRP A 229 7.05 20.59 3.62
N ASP A 230 8.31 20.18 3.63
CA ASP A 230 8.99 19.50 2.52
C ASP A 230 9.58 18.21 3.08
N LEU A 231 9.07 17.08 2.60
CA LEU A 231 9.48 15.75 3.02
C LEU A 231 9.94 14.95 1.82
N ASP A 232 11.16 14.43 1.90
CA ASP A 232 11.75 13.51 0.94
C ASP A 232 11.84 12.13 1.58
N ALA A 233 11.24 11.10 0.97
CA ALA A 233 11.37 9.72 1.38
C ALA A 233 12.04 8.91 0.27
N PHE A 234 13.08 8.15 0.61
CA PHE A 234 13.75 7.21 -0.26
C PHE A 234 13.66 5.81 0.31
N GLN A 235 13.43 4.82 -0.54
CA GLN A 235 13.40 3.42 -0.16
C GLN A 235 14.25 2.60 -1.11
N ALA A 236 15.01 1.65 -0.56
CA ALA A 236 15.69 0.62 -1.32
C ALA A 236 15.54 -0.73 -0.63
N GLY A 237 15.29 -1.78 -1.41
CA GLY A 237 15.10 -3.10 -0.85
C GLY A 237 15.47 -4.23 -1.79
N LEU A 238 15.54 -5.42 -1.22
CA LEU A 238 15.83 -6.66 -1.93
C LEU A 238 14.93 -7.76 -1.39
N GLY A 239 14.11 -8.32 -2.28
CA GLY A 239 13.30 -9.50 -2.03
C GLY A 239 13.86 -10.75 -2.67
N PHE A 240 13.41 -11.90 -2.20
CA PHE A 240 13.54 -13.17 -2.88
C PHE A 240 12.22 -13.95 -2.82
N ASN A 241 11.91 -14.65 -3.90
CA ASN A 241 10.83 -15.63 -3.96
C ASN A 241 11.45 -16.99 -4.27
N HIS A 242 11.21 -17.99 -3.44
CA HIS A 242 11.66 -19.35 -3.64
C HIS A 242 10.46 -20.31 -3.76
N LEU A 243 10.38 -21.01 -4.88
CA LEU A 243 9.32 -21.94 -5.26
C LEU A 243 9.91 -23.36 -5.33
N PRO A 244 10.12 -24.03 -4.18
CA PRO A 244 10.76 -25.35 -4.17
C PRO A 244 9.93 -26.40 -4.92
N ASP A 245 8.61 -26.21 -5.01
CA ASP A 245 7.68 -27.01 -5.79
C ASP A 245 6.48 -26.16 -6.23
N ALA A 246 5.53 -26.75 -6.96
CA ALA A 246 4.37 -26.05 -7.50
C ALA A 246 3.32 -25.64 -6.43
N ASP A 247 3.42 -26.20 -5.23
CA ASP A 247 2.45 -26.02 -4.16
C ASP A 247 3.00 -25.16 -3.02
N THR A 248 4.26 -24.73 -3.08
CA THR A 248 4.94 -24.02 -1.98
C THR A 248 5.67 -22.79 -2.52
N MET A 249 5.48 -21.65 -1.85
CA MET A 249 6.23 -20.43 -2.08
C MET A 249 6.78 -19.91 -0.74
N LEU A 250 8.06 -19.54 -0.74
CA LEU A 250 8.70 -18.78 0.32
C LEU A 250 9.00 -17.39 -0.21
N VAL A 251 8.63 -16.36 0.51
CA VAL A 251 8.97 -14.97 0.21
C VAL A 251 9.77 -14.40 1.37
N GLY A 252 10.78 -13.59 1.06
CA GLY A 252 11.45 -12.80 2.06
C GLY A 252 11.94 -11.49 1.48
N SER A 253 12.06 -10.47 2.32
CA SER A 253 12.60 -9.18 1.89
C SER A 253 13.29 -8.43 3.02
N PHE A 254 14.25 -7.60 2.62
CA PHE A 254 14.83 -6.57 3.48
C PHE A 254 14.67 -5.22 2.79
N THR A 255 14.22 -4.20 3.54
CA THR A 255 14.02 -2.85 3.02
C THR A 255 14.64 -1.82 3.94
N TYR A 256 15.34 -0.86 3.36
CA TYR A 256 15.85 0.33 4.03
C TYR A 256 15.08 1.55 3.54
N GLY A 257 14.57 2.35 4.47
CA GLY A 257 13.95 3.64 4.22
C GLY A 257 14.76 4.78 4.84
N LEU A 258 14.80 5.91 4.14
CA LEU A 258 15.34 7.17 4.61
C LEU A 258 14.32 8.26 4.35
N THR A 259 13.85 8.93 5.40
CA THR A 259 12.98 10.09 5.27
C THR A 259 13.67 11.32 5.83
N HIS A 260 13.69 12.40 5.07
CA HIS A 260 14.12 13.73 5.50
C HIS A 260 12.91 14.65 5.54
N ASP A 261 12.59 15.17 6.72
CA ASP A 261 11.46 16.08 6.94
C ASP A 261 12.02 17.45 7.33
N SER A 262 11.63 18.48 6.58
CA SER A 262 11.97 19.86 6.84
C SER A 262 10.71 20.70 6.95
N ARG A 263 10.53 21.36 8.10
CA ARG A 263 9.39 22.24 8.36
C ARG A 263 9.88 23.64 8.66
N ALA A 264 9.33 24.63 7.96
CA ALA A 264 9.62 26.04 8.18
C ALA A 264 8.40 26.74 8.81
N HIS A 265 8.64 27.54 9.86
CA HIS A 265 7.60 28.34 10.50
C HIS A 265 7.73 29.82 10.09
N PRO A 266 6.63 30.48 9.69
CA PRO A 266 6.66 31.83 9.10
C PRO A 266 6.73 33.00 10.08
N ARG A 267 6.75 32.79 11.41
CA ARG A 267 6.34 33.85 12.34
C ARG A 267 7.34 34.99 12.54
N ASP A 268 8.53 34.92 11.95
CA ASP A 268 9.41 36.07 11.84
C ASP A 268 10.19 36.01 10.50
N GLU A 269 10.44 37.15 9.86
CA GLU A 269 11.25 37.26 8.63
C GLU A 269 12.73 36.83 8.82
N SER A 270 13.11 36.45 10.03
CA SER A 270 14.32 35.70 10.32
C SER A 270 14.03 34.22 10.17
N ASP A 271 14.91 33.45 9.53
CA ASP A 271 14.89 31.98 9.38
C ASP A 271 14.87 31.19 10.73
N GLU A 272 14.15 31.66 11.74
CA GLU A 272 14.45 31.46 13.16
C GLU A 272 13.98 30.13 13.71
N ASN A 273 13.00 29.46 13.09
CA ASN A 273 12.52 28.15 13.53
C ASN A 273 12.39 27.18 12.35
N ARG A 274 13.44 26.40 12.12
CA ARG A 274 13.42 25.26 11.19
C ARG A 274 13.55 23.97 11.99
N LEU A 275 12.55 23.10 11.85
CA LEU A 275 12.63 21.74 12.35
C LEU A 275 13.15 20.85 11.22
N THR A 276 14.17 20.06 11.49
CA THR A 276 14.67 19.05 10.56
C THR A 276 14.72 17.71 11.27
N ALA A 277 14.04 16.71 10.72
CA ALA A 277 14.06 15.35 11.23
C ALA A 277 14.56 14.40 10.14
N THR A 278 15.33 13.40 10.55
CA THR A 278 15.75 12.30 9.68
C THR A 278 15.32 10.99 10.30
N TYR A 279 14.67 10.15 9.50
CA TYR A 279 14.15 8.86 9.91
C TYR A 279 14.84 7.78 9.11
N HIS A 280 15.33 6.75 9.80
CA HIS A 280 15.84 5.54 9.18
C HIS A 280 14.91 4.39 9.51
N ALA A 281 14.38 3.70 8.51
CA ALA A 281 13.53 2.53 8.69
C ALA A 281 14.22 1.27 8.15
N TYR A 282 14.13 0.18 8.89
CA TYR A 282 14.63 -1.13 8.50
C TYR A 282 13.51 -2.15 8.64
N ASP A 283 13.07 -2.70 7.51
CA ASP A 283 12.06 -3.75 7.48
C ASP A 283 12.67 -5.09 7.10
N LEU A 284 12.32 -6.13 7.85
CA LEU A 284 12.55 -7.53 7.49
C LEU A 284 11.21 -8.25 7.38
N ARG A 285 10.96 -8.95 6.28
CA ARG A 285 9.73 -9.74 6.07
C ARG A 285 10.06 -11.16 5.65
N LEU A 286 9.28 -12.11 6.13
CA LEU A 286 9.34 -13.52 5.74
C LEU A 286 7.92 -14.07 5.65
N GLY A 287 7.60 -14.78 4.58
CA GLY A 287 6.30 -15.39 4.36
C GLY A 287 6.42 -16.78 3.72
N VAL A 288 5.45 -17.64 4.03
CA VAL A 288 5.27 -18.95 3.41
C VAL A 288 3.83 -19.10 2.96
N GLU A 289 3.64 -19.55 1.73
CA GLU A 289 2.37 -19.97 1.16
C GLU A 289 2.48 -21.45 0.79
N ARG A 290 1.47 -22.24 1.16
CA ARG A 290 1.41 -23.65 0.77
C ARG A 290 0.00 -24.11 0.44
N ARG A 291 -0.17 -24.63 -0.78
CA ARG A 291 -1.37 -25.35 -1.20
C ARG A 291 -1.35 -26.74 -0.57
N LEU A 292 -2.24 -26.97 0.39
CA LEU A 292 -2.36 -28.26 1.08
C LEU A 292 -3.24 -29.24 0.31
N LEU A 293 -4.30 -28.72 -0.30
CA LEU A 293 -5.27 -29.47 -1.09
C LEU A 293 -5.64 -28.60 -2.30
N GLY A 294 -6.21 -29.21 -3.36
CA GLY A 294 -6.62 -28.45 -4.54
C GLY A 294 -7.63 -27.32 -4.29
N TRP A 295 -8.30 -27.32 -3.13
CA TRP A 295 -9.26 -26.30 -2.70
C TRP A 295 -8.78 -25.47 -1.49
N LEU A 296 -7.60 -25.76 -0.91
CA LEU A 296 -7.13 -25.15 0.34
C LEU A 296 -5.66 -24.74 0.27
N THR A 297 -5.40 -23.47 0.54
CA THR A 297 -4.05 -22.91 0.73
C THR A 297 -3.93 -22.33 2.14
N LEU A 298 -2.80 -22.56 2.79
CA LEU A 298 -2.43 -21.92 4.06
C LEU A 298 -1.27 -20.96 3.86
N ARG A 299 -1.25 -19.89 4.66
CA ARG A 299 -0.21 -18.87 4.67
C ARG A 299 0.21 -18.55 6.09
N ALA A 300 1.46 -18.17 6.24
CA ALA A 300 1.99 -17.58 7.45
C ALA A 300 3.06 -16.56 7.08
N GLY A 301 3.14 -15.47 7.82
CA GLY A 301 4.09 -14.40 7.60
C GLY A 301 4.56 -13.78 8.90
N ALA A 302 5.70 -13.11 8.83
CA ALA A 302 6.21 -12.26 9.88
C ALA A 302 6.86 -11.02 9.28
N TRP A 303 6.68 -9.88 9.94
CA TRP A 303 7.30 -8.60 9.62
C TRP A 303 7.90 -8.00 10.87
N GLN A 304 9.14 -7.56 10.78
CA GLN A 304 9.81 -6.80 11.82
C GLN A 304 10.22 -5.45 11.26
N SER A 305 9.93 -4.38 11.99
CA SER A 305 10.33 -3.01 11.68
C SER A 305 11.19 -2.45 12.80
N LEU A 306 12.26 -1.75 12.44
CA LEU A 306 13.05 -0.91 13.34
C LEU A 306 13.10 0.49 12.73
N VAL A 307 12.59 1.48 13.45
CA VAL A 307 12.65 2.90 13.06
C VAL A 307 13.57 3.63 14.02
N LEU A 308 14.57 4.32 13.47
CA LEU A 308 15.47 5.19 14.23
C LEU A 308 15.14 6.64 13.88
N HIS A 309 14.96 7.45 14.93
CA HIS A 309 14.64 8.86 14.82
C HIS A 309 15.86 9.70 15.19
N ASP A 310 16.28 10.58 14.29
CA ASP A 310 17.27 11.63 14.54
C ASP A 310 16.58 12.99 14.32
N VAL A 311 16.10 13.60 15.41
CA VAL A 311 15.41 14.89 15.35
C VAL A 311 16.36 16.01 15.78
N VAL A 312 16.53 17.02 14.92
CA VAL A 312 17.31 18.21 15.23
C VAL A 312 16.40 19.43 15.19
N VAL A 313 16.17 20.03 16.36
CA VAL A 313 15.42 21.29 16.48
C VAL A 313 16.43 22.45 16.50
N GLN A 314 16.33 23.34 15.52
CA GLN A 314 17.06 24.61 15.51
C GLN A 314 16.10 25.75 15.89
N GLU A 315 16.29 26.28 17.10
CA GLU A 315 15.50 27.40 17.64
C GLU A 315 16.01 28.78 17.21
N SER A 316 17.17 28.86 16.53
CA SER A 316 17.71 30.11 15.99
C SER A 316 18.73 29.86 14.85
N PRO A 317 18.86 30.76 13.85
CA PRO A 317 19.78 30.61 12.73
C PRO A 317 21.23 30.63 13.24
N GLY A 318 21.95 29.54 13.02
CA GLY A 318 23.34 29.39 13.51
C GLY A 318 23.47 29.02 14.99
N GLY A 319 22.36 28.79 15.71
CA GLY A 319 22.38 28.23 17.06
C GLY A 319 22.71 26.73 17.07
N PRO A 320 23.21 26.18 18.21
CA PRO A 320 23.38 24.73 18.35
C PRO A 320 22.01 24.06 18.37
N GLY A 321 21.79 23.09 17.46
CA GLY A 321 20.56 22.30 17.48
C GLY A 321 20.53 21.32 18.67
N VAL A 322 19.35 21.08 19.22
CA VAL A 322 19.13 20.00 20.18
C VAL A 322 18.83 18.73 19.39
N ALA A 323 19.69 17.72 19.52
CA ALA A 323 19.50 16.42 18.90
C ALA A 323 18.81 15.48 19.90
N ASP A 324 17.67 14.91 19.50
CA ASP A 324 17.01 13.82 20.21
C ASP A 324 17.08 12.55 19.36
N ARG A 325 17.28 11.41 20.05
CA ARG A 325 17.42 10.09 19.44
C ARG A 325 16.52 9.10 20.13
N SER A 326 15.61 8.51 19.36
CA SER A 326 14.75 7.43 19.82
C SER A 326 14.71 6.30 18.79
N SER A 327 14.18 5.16 19.22
CA SER A 327 13.97 4.00 18.36
C SER A 327 12.67 3.32 18.70
N ASP A 328 11.93 2.91 17.66
CA ASP A 328 10.71 2.12 17.78
C ASP A 328 10.91 0.77 17.08
N GLU A 329 10.42 -0.30 17.69
CA GLU A 329 10.53 -1.66 17.19
C GLU A 329 9.16 -2.34 17.21
N ASP A 330 8.75 -2.88 16.07
CA ASP A 330 7.49 -3.62 15.92
C ASP A 330 7.76 -5.01 15.34
N LEU A 331 7.00 -6.00 15.82
CA LEU A 331 6.99 -7.35 15.29
C LEU A 331 5.54 -7.79 15.11
N ASP A 332 5.22 -8.17 13.89
CA ASP A 332 3.90 -8.68 13.52
C ASP A 332 4.02 -10.08 12.93
N ILE A 333 3.11 -10.96 13.34
CA ILE A 333 2.94 -12.29 12.74
C ILE A 333 1.56 -12.35 12.10
N SER A 334 1.48 -12.95 10.91
CA SER A 334 0.21 -13.15 10.22
C SER A 334 0.01 -14.60 9.77
N LEU A 335 -1.25 -14.97 9.62
CA LEU A 335 -1.73 -16.27 9.16
C LEU A 335 -2.80 -16.04 8.11
N GLY A 336 -2.92 -16.94 7.15
CA GLY A 336 -3.96 -16.84 6.13
C GLY A 336 -4.46 -18.19 5.64
N ILE A 337 -5.68 -18.17 5.13
CA ILE A 337 -6.36 -19.33 4.55
C ILE A 337 -6.99 -18.87 3.22
N ALA A 338 -6.77 -19.64 2.16
CA ALA A 338 -7.49 -19.49 0.90
C ALA A 338 -8.36 -20.71 0.64
N LEU A 339 -9.58 -20.48 0.16
CA LEU A 339 -10.49 -21.52 -0.32
C LEU A 339 -10.75 -21.33 -1.82
N HIS A 340 -10.54 -22.38 -2.61
CA HIS A 340 -10.66 -22.35 -4.07
C HIS A 340 -11.86 -23.18 -4.54
N PHE A 341 -12.80 -22.55 -5.24
CA PHE A 341 -14.04 -23.16 -5.74
C PHE A 341 -14.28 -22.83 -7.22
N GLY A 342 -13.56 -23.52 -8.11
CA GLY A 342 -13.68 -23.27 -9.55
C GLY A 342 -13.09 -21.91 -9.90
N PRO A 343 -13.86 -20.96 -10.46
CA PRO A 343 -13.38 -19.60 -10.74
C PRO A 343 -13.39 -18.68 -9.51
N PHE A 344 -13.93 -19.15 -8.37
CA PHE A 344 -14.07 -18.33 -7.16
C PHE A 344 -12.98 -18.65 -6.14
N ASP A 345 -12.37 -17.61 -5.59
CA ASP A 345 -11.42 -17.67 -4.49
C ASP A 345 -11.95 -16.86 -3.30
N ALA A 346 -11.78 -17.39 -2.09
CA ALA A 346 -12.04 -16.69 -0.85
C ALA A 346 -10.80 -16.73 0.03
N ASP A 347 -10.23 -15.55 0.30
CA ASP A 347 -9.04 -15.38 1.12
C ASP A 347 -9.37 -14.75 2.46
N PHE A 348 -8.73 -15.27 3.50
CA PHE A 348 -8.83 -14.82 4.87
C PHE A 348 -7.41 -14.55 5.39
N ALA A 349 -7.19 -13.39 6.00
CA ALA A 349 -5.95 -13.07 6.71
C ALA A 349 -6.23 -12.75 8.17
N PHE A 350 -5.31 -13.14 9.04
CA PHE A 350 -5.34 -12.92 10.49
C PHE A 350 -3.95 -12.45 10.91
N GLN A 351 -3.84 -11.39 11.70
CA GLN A 351 -2.57 -10.87 12.20
C GLN A 351 -2.50 -10.99 13.73
N GLU A 352 -1.32 -10.95 14.35
CA GLU A 352 -1.18 -10.94 15.81
C GLU A 352 -1.98 -9.75 16.38
N ASN A 353 -2.72 -10.02 17.45
CA ASN A 353 -3.98 -9.39 17.89
C ASN A 353 -5.28 -9.97 17.28
N ALA A 354 -5.25 -11.01 16.46
CA ALA A 354 -6.46 -11.76 16.10
C ALA A 354 -6.95 -12.60 17.29
N PRO A 355 -8.24 -12.57 17.63
CA PRO A 355 -8.75 -13.30 18.77
C PRO A 355 -8.79 -14.78 18.45
N PHE A 356 -7.74 -15.54 18.79
CA PHE A 356 -7.75 -16.99 18.66
C PHE A 356 -8.63 -17.60 19.76
N ASN A 357 -9.94 -17.48 19.57
CA ASN A 357 -10.93 -18.35 20.18
C ASN A 357 -11.89 -18.74 19.05
N PHE A 358 -11.69 -19.91 18.45
CA PHE A 358 -12.36 -20.38 17.21
C PHE A 358 -13.90 -20.56 17.31
N GLY A 359 -14.54 -20.00 18.35
CA GLY A 359 -15.99 -19.86 18.51
C GLY A 359 -16.47 -18.42 18.70
N SER A 360 -15.64 -17.45 19.08
CA SER A 360 -16.07 -16.08 19.41
C SER A 360 -16.38 -15.19 18.20
N PHE A 361 -15.74 -15.46 17.05
CA PHE A 361 -16.12 -14.87 15.76
C PHE A 361 -17.60 -15.16 15.40
N ILE A 362 -18.13 -16.29 15.86
CA ILE A 362 -19.54 -16.69 15.66
C ILE A 362 -20.43 -16.17 16.79
N THR A 363 -19.90 -16.01 18.01
CA THR A 363 -20.71 -15.79 19.22
C THR A 363 -20.69 -14.36 19.80
N GLN A 364 -20.00 -13.40 19.19
CA GLN A 364 -19.94 -11.98 19.64
C GLN A 364 -19.67 -11.82 21.16
N ALA A 365 -18.63 -12.46 21.70
CA ALA A 365 -18.27 -12.23 23.10
C ALA A 365 -17.68 -10.82 23.31
N GLU A 366 -18.24 -10.06 24.27
CA GLU A 366 -18.12 -8.59 24.46
C GLU A 366 -16.80 -8.06 25.05
N THR A 367 -15.71 -8.82 25.11
CA THR A 367 -14.44 -8.33 25.69
C THR A 367 -13.29 -8.52 24.72
N TYR A 368 -13.11 -7.55 23.82
CA TYR A 368 -11.98 -7.45 22.90
C TYR A 368 -11.50 -5.99 22.85
N GLU A 369 -10.82 -5.53 23.89
CA GLU A 369 -10.31 -4.15 23.89
C GLU A 369 -9.09 -3.95 22.98
N ASP A 370 -8.31 -5.00 22.67
CA ASP A 370 -7.09 -4.83 21.85
C ASP A 370 -6.93 -5.87 20.74
N SER A 371 -8.01 -6.60 20.39
CA SER A 371 -7.89 -7.76 19.50
C SER A 371 -8.95 -7.78 18.40
N THR A 372 -8.55 -7.55 17.15
CA THR A 372 -9.22 -8.07 15.93
C THR A 372 -8.41 -7.74 14.69
N TRP A 373 -8.01 -8.76 13.93
CA TRP A 373 -7.60 -8.62 12.53
C TRP A 373 -8.18 -9.80 11.75
N SER A 374 -9.13 -9.52 10.87
CA SER A 374 -9.63 -10.47 9.89
C SER A 374 -9.96 -9.74 8.61
N ARG A 375 -9.14 -9.89 7.58
CA ARG A 375 -9.44 -9.39 6.23
C ARG A 375 -10.06 -10.52 5.41
N ILE A 376 -11.15 -10.22 4.70
CA ILE A 376 -11.82 -11.19 3.83
C ILE A 376 -11.92 -10.61 2.43
N THR A 377 -11.37 -11.35 1.46
CA THR A 377 -11.49 -11.02 0.05
C THR A 377 -12.15 -12.15 -0.71
N LEU A 378 -13.08 -11.79 -1.58
CA LEU A 378 -13.73 -12.70 -2.52
C LEU A 378 -13.32 -12.30 -3.93
N GLN A 379 -12.89 -13.25 -4.73
CA GLN A 379 -12.47 -13.02 -6.11
C GLN A 379 -13.14 -14.00 -7.06
N CYS A 380 -13.38 -13.56 -8.28
CA CYS A 380 -13.89 -14.36 -9.38
C CYS A 380 -13.12 -14.06 -10.66
N VAL A 381 -12.68 -15.09 -11.37
CA VAL A 381 -12.05 -14.98 -12.71
C VAL A 381 -13.02 -15.53 -13.76
N PHE A 382 -13.33 -14.77 -14.82
CA PHE A 382 -14.41 -15.08 -15.78
C PHE A 382 -14.03 -15.01 -17.26
#